data_AF-A0AA38NUS2-F1
#
_entry.id   AF-A0AA38NUS2-F1
#
_cell.length_a   1.000
_cell.length_b   1.000
_cell.length_c   1.000
_cell.angle_alpha   90.00
_cell.angle_beta   90.00
_cell.angle_gamma   90.00
#
_symmetry.space_group_name_H-M   'P 1'
#
loop_
_entity.id
_entity.type
_entity.pdbx_description
1 polymer ?
#
loop_
_entity_poly.entity_id
_entity_poly.type
_entity_poly.pdbx_seq_one_letter_code
_entity_poly.pdbx_strand_id
1 'polypeptide(L)'
;ESLWTLATWIVRKWKIAEEKRLEGEKDVRFLMKNPEFLRGQWAEQVKHQTQPLPKQSRNAAKKAVKEALRLRDVRDALKDRVRRLEEIVTDVDAEPYEVEEARVDLKEQALKLRKADKDLLAKERALGVEGKAEYREVASSPFIAARLNAKAVKVRLREKLKARKFERDRLERSFRRQMSSELCSL
;
A
#
# COMPACT_ATOMS: atom_id res chain seq x y z
N GLU A 1 -18.68 2.03 -30.65
CA GLU A 1 -17.82 0.91 -31.06
C GLU A 1 -18.62 -0.05 -31.93
N SER A 2 -18.04 -0.63 -32.98
CA SER A 2 -18.79 -1.49 -33.91
C SER A 2 -18.77 -2.95 -33.45
N LEU A 3 -19.83 -3.71 -33.77
CA LEU A 3 -19.91 -5.15 -33.45
C LEU A 3 -18.73 -5.93 -34.04
N TRP A 4 -18.20 -5.47 -35.17
CA TRP A 4 -17.06 -6.06 -35.86
C TRP A 4 -15.75 -5.92 -35.07
N THR A 5 -15.51 -4.78 -34.41
CA THR A 5 -14.33 -4.61 -33.55
C THR A 5 -14.39 -5.50 -32.30
N LEU A 6 -15.59 -5.67 -31.72
CA LEU A 6 -15.81 -6.58 -30.60
C LEU A 6 -15.60 -8.05 -31.02
N ALA A 7 -16.16 -8.46 -32.16
CA ALA A 7 -16.00 -9.82 -32.68
C ALA A 7 -14.51 -10.15 -32.93
N THR A 8 -13.77 -9.22 -33.55
CA THR A 8 -12.33 -9.36 -33.78
C THR A 8 -11.54 -9.48 -32.47
N TRP A 9 -11.92 -8.70 -31.45
CA TRP A 9 -11.30 -8.77 -30.13
C TRP A 9 -11.57 -10.12 -29.46
N ILE A 10 -12.80 -10.65 -29.52
CA ILE A 10 -13.15 -11.96 -28.96
C ILE A 10 -12.35 -13.07 -29.65
N VAL A 11 -12.29 -13.07 -30.99
CA VAL A 11 -11.52 -14.06 -31.77
C VAL A 11 -10.04 -14.02 -31.38
N ARG A 12 -9.47 -12.81 -31.23
CA ARG A 12 -8.07 -12.66 -30.80
C ARG A 12 -7.85 -13.17 -29.38
N LYS A 13 -8.76 -12.89 -28.45
CA LYS A 13 -8.66 -13.38 -27.07
C LYS A 13 -8.79 -14.89 -26.99
N TRP A 14 -9.69 -15.47 -27.77
CA TRP A 14 -9.86 -16.91 -27.86
C TRP A 14 -8.59 -17.59 -28.39
N LYS A 15 -8.00 -17.09 -29.49
CA LYS A 15 -6.73 -17.62 -30.02
C LYS A 15 -5.61 -17.57 -28.99
N ILE A 16 -5.46 -16.45 -28.28
CA ILE A 16 -4.44 -16.31 -27.21
C ILE A 16 -4.70 -17.30 -26.07
N ALA A 17 -5.96 -17.47 -25.66
CA ALA A 17 -6.31 -18.43 -24.62
C ALA A 17 -6.03 -19.88 -25.06
N GLU A 18 -6.31 -20.20 -26.31
CA GLU A 18 -6.08 -21.52 -26.90
C GLU A 18 -4.58 -21.82 -27.05
N GLU A 19 -3.77 -20.87 -27.53
CA GLU A 19 -2.32 -20.99 -27.55
C GLU A 19 -1.75 -21.22 -26.16
N LYS A 20 -2.22 -20.46 -25.16
CA LYS A 20 -1.83 -20.61 -23.75
C LYS A 20 -2.23 -21.97 -23.19
N ARG A 21 -3.41 -22.48 -23.56
CA ARG A 21 -3.90 -23.80 -23.16
C ARG A 21 -3.01 -24.90 -23.72
N LEU A 22 -2.69 -24.84 -25.02
CA LEU A 22 -1.83 -25.81 -25.70
C LEU A 22 -0.39 -25.78 -25.16
N GLU A 23 0.15 -24.59 -24.88
CA GLU A 23 1.45 -24.42 -24.20
C GLU A 23 1.44 -25.11 -22.83
N GLY A 24 0.43 -24.84 -22.00
CA GLY A 24 0.27 -25.48 -20.70
C GLY A 24 0.08 -27.00 -20.78
N GLU A 25 -0.63 -27.52 -21.78
CA GLU A 25 -0.78 -28.97 -21.98
C GLU A 25 0.53 -29.65 -22.34
N LYS A 26 1.38 -29.01 -23.15
CA LYS A 26 2.71 -29.51 -23.46
C LYS A 26 3.57 -29.57 -22.20
N ASP A 27 3.55 -28.52 -21.39
CA ASP A 27 4.30 -28.47 -20.13
C ASP A 27 3.83 -29.55 -19.14
N VAL A 28 2.51 -29.76 -19.02
CA VAL A 28 1.93 -30.80 -18.17
C VAL A 28 2.32 -32.20 -18.64
N ARG A 29 2.27 -32.46 -19.95
CA ARG A 29 2.71 -33.73 -20.54
C ARG A 29 4.20 -33.96 -20.32
N PHE A 30 5.03 -32.93 -20.51
CA PHE A 30 6.47 -32.98 -20.30
C PHE A 30 6.84 -33.29 -18.84
N LEU A 31 6.13 -32.70 -17.88
CA LEU A 31 6.38 -32.91 -16.45
C LEU A 31 6.01 -34.32 -15.96
N MET A 32 5.27 -35.11 -16.76
CA MET A 32 4.75 -36.45 -16.41
C MET A 32 4.11 -36.51 -15.02
N LYS A 33 3.56 -35.39 -14.53
CA LYS A 33 2.88 -35.30 -13.24
C LYS A 33 1.39 -35.50 -13.44
N ASN A 34 0.80 -36.28 -12.55
CA ASN A 34 -0.63 -36.51 -12.53
C ASN A 34 -1.40 -35.16 -12.41
N PRO A 35 -2.41 -34.86 -13.24
CA PRO A 35 -3.19 -33.63 -13.13
C PRO A 35 -3.75 -33.36 -11.72
N GLU A 36 -4.12 -34.40 -10.98
CA GLU A 36 -4.56 -34.33 -9.58
C GLU A 36 -3.45 -33.78 -8.66
N PHE A 37 -2.20 -34.19 -8.89
CA PHE A 37 -1.05 -33.68 -8.15
C PHE A 37 -0.84 -32.20 -8.41
N LEU A 38 -0.93 -31.75 -9.67
CA LEU A 38 -0.79 -30.35 -10.04
C LEU A 38 -1.91 -29.48 -9.47
N ARG A 39 -3.16 -29.98 -9.46
CA ARG A 39 -4.29 -29.32 -8.80
C ARG A 39 -4.08 -29.21 -7.29
N GLY A 40 -3.55 -30.26 -6.66
CA GLY A 40 -3.17 -30.26 -5.24
C GLY A 40 -2.11 -29.21 -4.92
N GLN A 41 -1.03 -29.18 -5.71
CA GLN A 41 0.05 -28.19 -5.57
C GLN A 41 -0.46 -26.75 -5.79
N TRP A 42 -1.36 -26.54 -6.76
CA TRP A 42 -2.01 -25.25 -6.96
C TRP A 42 -2.87 -24.84 -5.75
N ALA A 43 -3.65 -25.76 -5.19
CA ALA A 43 -4.47 -25.49 -4.01
C ALA A 43 -3.60 -25.16 -2.78
N GLU A 44 -2.52 -25.90 -2.56
CA GLU A 44 -1.52 -25.63 -1.51
C GLU A 44 -0.86 -24.27 -1.71
N GLN A 45 -0.48 -23.95 -2.95
CA GLN A 45 0.07 -22.65 -3.30
C GLN A 45 -0.92 -21.53 -3.02
N VAL A 46 -2.18 -21.66 -3.45
CA VAL A 46 -3.23 -20.68 -3.19
C VAL A 46 -3.43 -20.52 -1.69
N LYS A 47 -3.55 -21.60 -0.93
CA LYS A 47 -3.68 -21.59 0.53
C LYS A 47 -2.51 -20.86 1.19
N HIS A 48 -1.29 -21.21 0.85
CA HIS A 48 -0.08 -20.56 1.38
C HIS A 48 0.04 -19.09 0.96
N GLN A 49 -0.36 -18.75 -0.26
CA GLN A 49 -0.28 -17.37 -0.76
C GLN A 49 -1.35 -16.47 -0.13
N THR A 50 -2.55 -17.02 0.10
CA THR A 50 -3.72 -16.33 0.63
C THR A 50 -3.85 -16.42 2.15
N GLN A 51 -3.05 -17.26 2.81
CA GLN A 51 -3.14 -17.45 4.26
C GLN A 51 -3.09 -16.10 5.02
N PRO A 52 -3.90 -15.96 6.08
CA PRO A 52 -3.80 -14.83 6.98
C PRO A 52 -2.38 -14.75 7.52
N LEU A 53 -1.83 -13.53 7.66
CA LEU A 53 -0.50 -13.37 8.22
C LEU A 53 -0.43 -13.96 9.63
N PRO A 54 0.76 -14.42 10.07
CA PRO A 54 1.03 -14.60 11.49
C PRO A 54 0.69 -13.29 12.21
N LYS A 55 -0.40 -13.34 12.98
CA LYS A 55 -1.08 -12.26 13.72
C LYS A 55 -0.58 -10.84 13.38
N GLN A 56 -1.14 -10.24 12.33
CA GLN A 56 -1.38 -8.79 12.47
C GLN A 56 -2.27 -8.63 13.69
N SER A 57 -1.80 -7.86 14.67
CA SER A 57 -2.57 -7.57 15.88
C SER A 57 -3.99 -7.19 15.47
N ARG A 58 -5.00 -7.86 16.05
CA ARG A 58 -6.43 -7.52 15.85
C ARG A 58 -6.71 -6.03 16.08
N ASN A 59 -5.81 -5.38 16.82
CA ASN A 59 -5.89 -3.97 17.20
C ASN A 59 -4.98 -3.05 16.37
N ALA A 60 -4.28 -3.52 15.33
CA ALA A 60 -3.38 -2.69 14.53
C ALA A 60 -4.12 -1.52 13.86
N ALA A 61 -5.29 -1.78 13.27
CA ALA A 61 -6.16 -0.74 12.72
C ALA A 61 -6.63 0.24 13.80
N LYS A 62 -7.10 -0.27 14.94
CA LYS A 62 -7.52 0.54 16.10
C LYS A 62 -6.38 1.41 16.64
N LYS A 63 -5.15 0.88 16.68
CA LYS A 63 -3.95 1.59 17.11
C LYS A 63 -3.61 2.71 16.13
N ALA A 64 -3.60 2.43 14.82
CA ALA A 64 -3.34 3.42 13.79
C ALA A 64 -4.33 4.59 13.84
N VAL A 65 -5.62 4.28 14.07
CA VAL A 65 -6.67 5.28 14.24
C VAL A 65 -6.47 6.11 15.51
N LYS A 66 -6.22 5.46 16.66
CA LYS A 66 -5.94 6.17 17.93
C LYS A 66 -4.73 7.10 17.81
N GLU A 67 -3.70 6.67 17.11
CA GLU A 67 -2.48 7.45 16.93
C GLU A 67 -2.72 8.68 16.06
N ALA A 68 -3.52 8.56 15.01
CA ALA A 68 -3.91 9.70 14.18
C ALA A 68 -4.87 10.67 14.91
N LEU A 69 -5.77 10.18 15.78
CA LEU A 69 -6.53 11.05 16.69
C LEU A 69 -5.57 11.86 17.60
N ARG A 70 -4.62 11.18 18.23
CA ARG A 70 -3.63 11.83 19.09
C ARG A 70 -2.80 12.88 18.33
N LEU A 71 -2.38 12.58 17.09
CA LEU A 71 -1.65 13.53 16.25
C LEU A 71 -2.49 14.77 15.93
N ARG A 72 -3.81 14.63 15.77
CA ARG A 72 -4.72 15.75 15.55
C ARG A 72 -4.82 16.62 16.79
N ASP A 73 -4.98 16.02 17.97
CA ASP A 73 -5.02 16.77 19.23
C ASP A 73 -3.70 17.55 19.46
N VAL A 74 -2.55 16.93 19.16
CA VAL A 74 -1.23 17.60 19.22
C VAL A 74 -1.16 18.75 18.21
N ARG A 75 -1.63 18.55 16.99
CA ARG A 75 -1.66 19.59 15.94
C ARG A 75 -2.53 20.77 16.35
N ASP A 76 -3.71 20.51 16.92
CA ASP A 76 -4.64 21.55 17.37
C ASP A 76 -4.03 22.36 18.52
N ALA A 77 -3.43 21.70 19.51
CA ALA A 77 -2.71 22.38 20.59
C ALA A 77 -1.54 23.24 20.09
N LEU A 78 -0.78 22.75 19.10
CA LEU A 78 0.31 23.51 18.47
C LEU A 78 -0.22 24.71 17.69
N LYS A 79 -1.34 24.57 16.97
CA LYS A 79 -1.99 25.71 16.29
C LYS A 79 -2.42 26.78 17.28
N ASP A 80 -3.05 26.39 18.38
CA ASP A 80 -3.46 27.33 19.40
C ASP A 80 -2.25 28.02 20.07
N ARG A 81 -1.13 27.30 20.27
CA ARG A 81 0.10 27.90 20.80
C ARG A 81 0.72 28.88 19.82
N VAL A 82 0.79 28.54 18.53
CA VAL A 82 1.27 29.45 17.47
C VAL A 82 0.40 30.71 17.42
N ARG A 83 -0.93 30.56 17.44
CA ARG A 83 -1.86 31.71 17.45
C ARG A 83 -1.62 32.65 18.63
N ARG A 84 -1.47 32.11 19.85
CA ARG A 84 -1.18 32.93 21.04
C ARG A 84 0.17 33.67 20.95
N LEU A 85 1.17 33.04 20.35
CA LEU A 85 2.48 33.67 20.15
C LEU A 85 2.41 34.75 19.05
N GLU A 86 1.63 34.52 18.00
CA GLU A 86 1.36 35.52 16.96
C GLU A 86 0.67 36.75 17.56
N GLU A 87 -0.33 36.55 18.43
CA GLU A 87 -1.02 37.62 19.15
C GLU A 87 -0.03 38.51 19.91
N ILE A 88 0.89 37.92 20.71
CA ILE A 88 1.93 38.65 21.46
C ILE A 88 2.88 39.41 20.52
N VAL A 89 3.28 38.81 19.40
CA VAL A 89 4.20 39.45 18.45
C VAL A 89 3.55 40.63 17.72
N THR A 90 2.23 40.62 17.56
CA THR A 90 1.46 41.70 16.93
C THR A 90 0.91 42.72 17.92
N ASP A 91 1.05 42.48 19.22
CA ASP A 91 0.59 43.38 20.26
C ASP A 91 1.49 44.62 20.31
N VAL A 92 0.86 45.78 20.23
CA VAL A 92 1.54 47.09 20.21
C VAL A 92 1.93 47.51 21.64
N ASP A 93 1.24 46.97 22.64
CA ASP A 93 1.46 47.27 24.06
C ASP A 93 2.41 46.27 24.74
N ALA A 94 2.85 45.23 24.02
CA ALA A 94 3.77 44.22 24.56
C ALA A 94 5.20 44.77 24.71
N GLU A 95 5.87 44.35 25.77
CA GLU A 95 7.24 44.78 26.03
C GLU A 95 8.20 44.19 24.98
N PRO A 96 9.25 44.93 24.55
CA PRO A 96 10.15 44.47 23.49
C PRO A 96 10.81 43.12 23.74
N TYR A 97 11.07 42.77 25.01
CA TYR A 97 11.67 41.48 25.38
C TYR A 97 10.65 40.32 25.25
N GLU A 98 9.37 40.56 25.54
CA GLU A 98 8.30 39.57 25.40
C GLU A 98 8.04 39.25 23.93
N VAL A 99 8.09 40.28 23.07
CA VAL A 99 7.96 40.13 21.61
C VAL A 99 9.11 39.30 21.04
N GLU A 100 10.35 39.55 21.46
CA GLU A 100 11.51 38.79 20.97
C GLU A 100 11.52 37.34 21.49
N GLU A 101 11.15 37.11 22.74
CA GLU A 101 10.96 35.75 23.27
C GLU A 101 9.86 35.00 22.50
N ALA A 102 8.72 35.67 22.27
CA ALA A 102 7.62 35.09 21.51
C ALA A 102 7.99 34.76 20.07
N ARG A 103 8.87 35.55 19.42
CA ARG A 103 9.38 35.27 18.06
C ARG A 103 10.23 34.00 18.00
N VAL A 104 11.11 33.81 18.98
CA VAL A 104 11.95 32.61 19.07
C VAL A 104 11.08 31.37 19.26
N ASP A 105 10.15 31.43 20.22
CA ASP A 105 9.18 30.37 20.49
C ASP A 105 8.30 30.07 19.28
N LEU A 106 7.79 31.10 18.60
CA LEU A 106 6.92 30.97 17.43
C LEU A 106 7.60 30.20 16.32
N LYS A 107 8.88 30.48 16.06
CA LYS A 107 9.66 29.76 15.05
C LYS A 107 9.77 28.27 15.38
N GLU A 108 10.03 27.92 16.64
CA GLU A 108 10.12 26.53 17.07
C GLU A 108 8.76 25.82 16.98
N GLN A 109 7.69 26.46 17.46
CA GLN A 109 6.34 25.89 17.47
C GLN A 109 5.77 25.77 16.05
N ALA A 110 6.06 26.71 15.14
CA ALA A 110 5.68 26.62 13.73
C ALA A 110 6.36 25.43 13.03
N LEU A 111 7.63 25.13 13.35
CA LEU A 111 8.31 23.93 12.83
C LEU A 111 7.66 22.64 13.35
N LYS A 112 7.35 22.59 14.66
CA LYS A 112 6.63 21.45 15.27
C LYS A 112 5.25 21.27 14.64
N LEU A 113 4.52 22.35 14.43
CA LEU A 113 3.21 22.35 13.76
C LEU A 113 3.32 21.80 12.34
N ARG A 114 4.26 22.30 11.53
CA ARG A 114 4.47 21.85 10.16
C ARG A 114 4.83 20.35 10.11
N LYS A 115 5.60 19.86 11.08
CA LYS A 115 5.91 18.43 11.19
C LYS A 115 4.67 17.62 11.55
N ALA A 116 3.91 18.06 12.55
CA ALA A 116 2.66 17.42 12.97
C ALA A 116 1.63 17.36 11.82
N ASP A 117 1.50 18.43 11.03
CA ASP A 117 0.63 18.45 9.84
C ASP A 117 1.06 17.42 8.78
N LYS A 118 2.37 17.32 8.50
CA LYS A 118 2.91 16.31 7.57
C LYS A 118 2.65 14.89 8.05
N ASP A 119 2.90 14.62 9.34
CA ASP A 119 2.74 13.30 9.93
C ASP A 119 1.25 12.90 9.98
N LEU A 120 0.38 13.83 10.36
CA LEU A 120 -1.08 13.65 10.35
C LEU A 120 -1.57 13.32 8.94
N LEU A 121 -1.19 14.13 7.95
CA LEU A 121 -1.60 13.96 6.57
C LEU A 121 -1.10 12.63 6.00
N ALA A 122 0.14 12.23 6.28
CA ALA A 122 0.65 10.91 5.90
C ALA A 122 -0.18 9.76 6.51
N LYS A 123 -0.59 9.89 7.78
CA LYS A 123 -1.46 8.90 8.43
C LYS A 123 -2.87 8.90 7.84
N GLU A 124 -3.46 10.06 7.56
CA GLU A 124 -4.77 10.17 6.90
C GLU A 124 -4.75 9.58 5.50
N ARG A 125 -3.66 9.76 4.73
CA ARG A 125 -3.44 9.09 3.44
C ARG A 125 -3.38 7.57 3.58
N ALA A 126 -2.66 7.10 4.60
CA ALA A 126 -2.55 5.68 4.88
C ALA A 126 -3.94 5.08 5.17
N LEU A 127 -4.76 5.80 5.94
CA LEU A 127 -6.14 5.46 6.31
C LEU A 127 -7.18 5.70 5.19
N GLY A 128 -6.87 6.55 4.20
CA GLY A 128 -7.76 6.91 3.10
C GLY A 128 -8.89 7.87 3.48
N VAL A 129 -8.66 8.71 4.50
CA VAL A 129 -9.63 9.65 5.08
C VAL A 129 -9.15 11.10 5.02
N GLU A 130 -8.24 11.38 4.07
CA GLU A 130 -7.75 12.74 3.80
C GLU A 130 -8.91 13.73 3.68
N GLY A 131 -8.84 14.83 4.43
CA GLY A 131 -9.80 15.93 4.33
C GLY A 131 -11.18 15.67 4.93
N LYS A 132 -11.41 14.54 5.62
CA LYS A 132 -12.69 14.28 6.29
C LYS A 132 -12.74 14.91 7.68
N ALA A 133 -13.63 15.90 7.86
CA ALA A 133 -13.84 16.60 9.13
C ALA A 133 -14.29 15.63 10.25
N GLU A 134 -15.16 14.67 9.90
CA GLU A 134 -15.78 13.66 10.77
C GLU A 134 -14.86 12.48 11.12
N TYR A 135 -13.55 12.73 11.17
CA TYR A 135 -12.55 11.69 11.43
C TYR A 135 -12.85 10.88 12.71
N ARG A 136 -13.46 11.48 13.75
CA ARG A 136 -13.85 10.78 15.00
C ARG A 136 -14.97 9.74 14.78
N GLU A 137 -15.94 10.03 13.94
CA GLU A 137 -17.04 9.11 13.62
C GLU A 137 -16.59 8.03 12.63
N VAL A 138 -15.74 8.42 11.70
CA VAL A 138 -15.16 7.52 10.71
C VAL A 138 -14.12 6.58 11.35
N ALA A 139 -13.38 7.05 12.36
CA ALA A 139 -12.43 6.30 13.17
C ALA A 139 -13.07 5.16 13.99
N SER A 140 -14.27 5.38 14.53
CA SER A 140 -15.02 4.36 15.28
C SER A 140 -15.73 3.35 14.36
N SER A 141 -15.83 3.66 13.06
CA SER A 141 -16.54 2.82 12.11
C SER A 141 -15.80 1.52 11.76
N PRO A 142 -16.47 0.35 11.76
CA PRO A 142 -15.90 -0.90 11.28
C PRO A 142 -15.47 -0.83 9.80
N PHE A 143 -16.04 0.11 9.03
CA PHE A 143 -15.70 0.34 7.63
C PHE A 143 -14.23 0.73 7.44
N ILE A 144 -13.67 1.61 8.29
CA ILE A 144 -12.27 2.04 8.16
C ILE A 144 -11.30 0.92 8.51
N ALA A 145 -11.62 0.13 9.54
CA ALA A 145 -10.84 -1.05 9.86
C ALA A 145 -10.84 -2.06 8.69
N ALA A 146 -12.00 -2.33 8.09
CA ALA A 146 -12.11 -3.19 6.92
C ALA A 146 -11.32 -2.64 5.72
N ARG A 147 -11.40 -1.34 5.45
CA ARG A 147 -10.69 -0.68 4.35
C ARG A 147 -9.17 -0.71 4.53
N LEU A 148 -8.68 -0.46 5.75
CA LEU A 148 -7.25 -0.59 6.08
C LEU A 148 -6.75 -2.00 5.85
N ASN A 149 -7.50 -2.99 6.34
CA ASN A 149 -7.17 -4.39 6.16
C ASN A 149 -7.13 -4.76 4.67
N ALA A 150 -8.14 -4.33 3.90
CA ALA A 150 -8.19 -4.55 2.45
C ALA A 150 -7.01 -3.88 1.71
N LYS A 151 -6.64 -2.64 2.08
CA LYS A 151 -5.49 -1.93 1.50
C LYS A 151 -4.17 -2.65 1.82
N ALA A 152 -3.99 -3.12 3.05
CA ALA A 152 -2.83 -3.91 3.44
C ALA A 152 -2.74 -5.22 2.64
N VAL A 153 -3.87 -5.93 2.47
CA VAL A 153 -3.94 -7.12 1.62
C VAL A 153 -3.58 -6.81 0.17
N LYS A 154 -4.09 -5.71 -0.39
CA LYS A 154 -3.80 -5.28 -1.77
C LYS A 154 -2.32 -4.95 -1.99
N VAL A 155 -1.70 -4.20 -1.07
CA VAL A 155 -0.27 -3.86 -1.15
C VAL A 155 0.56 -5.13 -1.10
N ARG A 156 0.26 -6.04 -0.17
CA ARG A 156 0.93 -7.34 -0.05
C ARG A 156 0.82 -8.19 -1.31
N LEU A 157 -0.38 -8.30 -1.89
CA LEU A 157 -0.58 -9.07 -3.12
C LEU A 157 0.27 -8.48 -4.26
N ARG A 158 0.35 -7.15 -4.36
CA ARG A 158 1.21 -6.49 -5.35
C ARG A 158 2.69 -6.79 -5.11
N GLU A 159 3.16 -6.75 -3.87
CA GLU A 159 4.55 -7.08 -3.52
C GLU A 159 4.89 -8.53 -3.85
N LYS A 160 4.03 -9.48 -3.47
CA LYS A 160 4.20 -10.90 -3.83
C LYS A 160 4.21 -11.12 -5.34
N LEU A 161 3.32 -10.45 -6.08
CA LEU A 161 3.31 -10.52 -7.54
C LEU A 161 4.59 -9.96 -8.16
N LYS A 162 5.10 -8.83 -7.64
CA LYS A 162 6.40 -8.28 -8.08
C LYS A 162 7.54 -9.24 -7.78
N ALA A 163 7.63 -9.77 -6.56
CA ALA A 163 8.64 -10.75 -6.17
C ALA A 163 8.61 -11.99 -7.08
N ARG A 164 7.41 -12.53 -7.34
CA ARG A 164 7.23 -13.69 -8.23
C ARG A 164 7.61 -13.40 -9.67
N LYS A 165 7.29 -12.20 -10.18
CA LYS A 165 7.76 -11.77 -11.50
C LYS A 165 9.29 -11.80 -11.54
N PHE A 166 9.96 -11.23 -10.55
CA PHE A 166 11.42 -11.24 -10.48
C PHE A 166 12.02 -12.64 -10.33
N GLU A 167 11.43 -13.50 -9.50
CA GLU A 167 11.83 -14.91 -9.36
C GLU A 167 11.72 -15.65 -10.70
N ARG A 168 10.59 -15.50 -11.41
CA ARG A 168 10.40 -16.11 -12.72
C ARG A 168 11.38 -15.59 -13.75
N ASP A 169 11.54 -14.27 -13.84
CA ASP A 169 12.50 -13.63 -14.75
C ASP A 169 13.95 -14.08 -14.45
N ARG A 170 14.26 -14.43 -13.19
CA ARG A 170 15.56 -14.98 -12.79
C ARG A 170 15.72 -16.43 -13.25
N LEU A 171 14.70 -17.27 -13.02
CA LEU A 171 14.69 -18.69 -13.45
C LEU A 171 14.75 -18.83 -14.97
N GLU A 172 13.96 -18.04 -15.71
CA GLU A 172 13.98 -18.04 -17.17
C GLU A 172 15.38 -17.67 -17.70
N ARG A 173 16.04 -16.68 -17.08
CA ARG A 173 17.41 -16.29 -17.46
C ARG A 173 18.43 -17.37 -17.16
N SER A 174 18.37 -18.04 -16.00
CA SER A 174 19.29 -19.15 -15.71
C SER A 174 19.07 -20.32 -16.66
N PHE A 175 17.82 -20.67 -16.94
CA PHE A 175 17.48 -21.74 -17.88
C PHE A 175 17.98 -21.45 -19.29
N ARG A 176 17.77 -20.24 -19.82
CA ARG A 176 18.30 -19.84 -21.14
C ARG A 176 19.83 -19.90 -21.20
N ARG A 177 20.53 -19.51 -20.13
CA ARG A 177 21.99 -19.62 -20.07
C ARG A 177 22.45 -21.07 -20.08
N GLN A 178 21.79 -21.93 -19.34
CA GLN A 178 22.10 -23.37 -19.32
C GLN A 178 21.87 -23.99 -20.71
N MET A 179 20.73 -23.73 -21.34
CA MET A 179 20.46 -24.21 -22.70
C MET A 179 21.46 -23.69 -23.73
N SER A 180 21.87 -22.42 -23.62
CA SER A 180 22.88 -21.83 -24.51
C SER A 180 24.29 -22.40 -24.28
N SER A 181 24.61 -22.80 -23.04
CA SER A 181 25.85 -23.47 -22.69
C SER A 181 25.89 -24.88 -23.27
N GLU A 182 24.81 -25.65 -23.12
CA GLU A 182 24.70 -27.03 -23.59
C GLU A 182 24.73 -27.13 -25.13
N LEU A 183 24.16 -26.14 -25.83
CA LEU A 183 24.22 -26.04 -27.29
C LEU A 183 25.59 -25.61 -27.85
N CYS A 184 26.47 -25.02 -27.04
CA CYS A 184 27.81 -24.59 -27.46
C CYS A 184 28.89 -25.65 -27.14
N SER A 185 28.52 -26.71 -26.42
CA SER A 185 29.36 -27.86 -26.07
C SER A 185 29.14 -29.08 -26.98
N LEU A 186 28.32 -28.94 -28.02
CA LEU A 186 28.15 -29.88 -29.13
C LEU A 186 28.76 -29.28 -30.40
#